data_AF-A0A1V3IHK1-F1
#
_entry.id   AF-A0A1V3IHK1-F1
#
_cell.length_a   1.000
_cell.length_b   1.000
_cell.length_c   1.000
_cell.angle_alpha   90.00
_cell.angle_beta   90.00
_cell.angle_gamma   90.00
#
_symmetry.space_group_name_H-M   'P 1'
#
loop_
_entity.id
_entity.type
_entity.pdbx_description
1 polymer ?
#
loop_
_entity_poly.entity_id
_entity_poly.type
_entity_poly.pdbx_seq_one_letter_code
_entity_poly.pdbx_strand_id
1 'polypeptide(L)'
;MAGYGGVYCIAAYNGDYKANLRLQWLLETGRVVVKKPQTEVYYLNKELEKTLPATAMYKLYYHLDGGYGVKTVKGGKFAYLRRAADMGSRDAQYELGQGLALINDKNSLRFRLDLREQLFQCATAQGQGKAAKWLGIYYGSDKKYKEAIQAYHQGVKAGNRQSAIGNRQSAFRLYLAFDINAVKHGDYLGVKTDPERSLRYEMIEKFLFDNEYLHATVPDLINSQNFLHKLGFYFA
;
A
#
# COMPACT_ATOMS: atom_id res chain seq x y z
N MET A 1 -0.07 11.02 -31.22
CA MET A 1 0.90 10.98 -30.10
C MET A 1 1.21 9.52 -29.80
N ALA A 2 2.32 9.00 -30.34
CA ALA A 2 2.78 7.62 -30.17
C ALA A 2 4.03 7.58 -29.28
N GLY A 3 3.96 8.18 -28.10
CA GLY A 3 5.06 8.26 -27.13
C GLY A 3 4.65 7.68 -25.79
N TYR A 4 5.47 6.78 -25.23
CA TYR A 4 5.30 6.02 -23.98
C TYR A 4 4.10 5.07 -23.87
N GLY A 5 2.90 5.49 -24.28
CA GLY A 5 1.71 4.63 -24.25
C GLY A 5 1.89 3.34 -25.06
N GLY A 6 2.52 3.43 -26.24
CA GLY A 6 2.74 2.27 -27.13
C GLY A 6 3.66 1.19 -26.54
N VAL A 7 4.74 1.58 -25.85
CA VAL A 7 5.70 0.61 -25.25
C VAL A 7 5.07 -0.09 -24.05
N TYR A 8 4.35 0.64 -23.19
CA TYR A 8 3.61 0.04 -22.08
C TYR A 8 2.51 -0.90 -22.56
N CYS A 9 1.77 -0.54 -23.63
CA CYS A 9 0.79 -1.44 -24.22
C CYS A 9 1.43 -2.75 -24.68
N ILE A 10 2.52 -2.68 -25.47
CA ILE A 10 3.21 -3.88 -25.97
C ILE A 10 3.69 -4.76 -24.80
N ALA A 11 4.36 -4.19 -23.80
CA ALA A 11 4.84 -4.96 -22.66
C ALA A 11 3.70 -5.56 -21.82
N ALA A 12 2.62 -4.79 -21.58
CA ALA A 12 1.46 -5.24 -20.82
C ALA A 12 0.71 -6.40 -21.49
N TYR A 13 0.57 -6.36 -22.81
CA TYR A 13 -0.06 -7.43 -23.60
C TYR A 13 0.88 -8.62 -23.86
N ASN A 14 2.19 -8.47 -23.65
CA ASN A 14 3.17 -9.55 -23.71
C ASN A 14 3.40 -10.25 -22.35
N GLY A 15 2.59 -9.96 -21.33
CA GLY A 15 2.62 -10.66 -20.04
C GLY A 15 3.49 -10.01 -18.96
N ASP A 16 4.07 -8.82 -19.18
CA ASP A 16 4.71 -8.06 -18.10
C ASP A 16 3.64 -7.48 -17.17
N TYR A 17 3.42 -8.16 -16.04
CA TYR A 17 2.42 -7.76 -15.06
C TYR A 17 2.71 -6.37 -14.46
N LYS A 18 3.97 -5.93 -14.35
CA LYS A 18 4.32 -4.61 -13.80
C LYS A 18 3.96 -3.53 -14.81
N ALA A 19 4.29 -3.74 -16.08
CA ALA A 19 3.89 -2.84 -17.17
C ALA A 19 2.36 -2.75 -17.27
N ASN A 20 1.67 -3.88 -17.14
CA ASN A 20 0.21 -3.94 -17.13
C ASN A 20 -0.39 -3.13 -15.96
N LEU A 21 0.05 -3.37 -14.72
CA LEU A 21 -0.40 -2.60 -13.55
C LEU A 21 -0.12 -1.09 -13.70
N ARG A 22 1.05 -0.72 -14.25
CA ARG A 22 1.42 0.68 -14.49
C ARG A 22 0.52 1.33 -15.54
N LEU A 23 0.25 0.64 -16.64
CA LEU A 23 -0.63 1.14 -17.70
C LEU A 23 -2.07 1.30 -17.21
N GLN A 24 -2.61 0.32 -16.47
CA GLN A 24 -3.93 0.44 -15.86
C GLN A 24 -4.02 1.70 -14.97
N TRP A 25 -3.01 1.94 -14.11
CA TRP A 25 -2.98 3.15 -13.28
C TRP A 25 -2.91 4.44 -14.11
N LEU A 26 -2.12 4.48 -15.18
CA LEU A 26 -2.04 5.64 -16.07
C LEU A 26 -3.38 5.95 -16.74
N LEU A 27 -4.11 4.92 -17.15
CA LEU A 27 -5.44 5.04 -17.76
C LEU A 27 -6.50 5.45 -16.73
N GLU A 28 -6.55 4.79 -15.57
CA GLU A 28 -7.49 5.06 -14.47
C GLU A 28 -7.33 6.49 -13.93
N THR A 29 -6.12 7.04 -13.99
CA THR A 29 -5.83 8.41 -13.52
C THR A 29 -5.84 9.46 -14.62
N GLY A 30 -6.15 9.09 -15.86
CA GLY A 30 -6.22 10.02 -17.00
C GLY A 30 -4.86 10.57 -17.46
N ARG A 31 -3.75 10.03 -16.98
CA ARG A 31 -2.39 10.40 -17.41
C ARG A 31 -2.08 9.90 -18.81
N VAL A 32 -2.77 8.85 -19.25
CA VAL A 32 -2.85 8.43 -20.65
C VAL A 32 -4.30 8.49 -21.07
N VAL A 33 -4.59 9.22 -22.15
CA VAL A 33 -5.94 9.41 -22.67
C VAL A 33 -6.15 8.50 -23.87
N VAL A 34 -7.16 7.64 -23.78
CA VAL A 34 -7.63 6.79 -24.88
C VAL A 34 -9.14 6.94 -25.04
N LYS A 35 -9.68 6.55 -26.19
CA LYS A 35 -11.11 6.75 -26.52
C LYS A 35 -12.06 6.02 -25.56
N LYS A 36 -11.67 4.85 -25.04
CA LYS A 36 -12.48 4.00 -24.14
C LYS A 36 -11.62 3.42 -23.01
N PRO A 37 -11.22 4.24 -22.01
CA PRO A 37 -10.26 3.83 -20.99
C PRO A 37 -10.78 2.67 -20.12
N GLN A 38 -12.08 2.63 -19.82
CA GLN A 38 -12.65 1.53 -19.04
C GLN A 38 -12.57 0.19 -19.79
N THR A 39 -12.80 0.20 -21.10
CA THR A 39 -12.68 -1.01 -21.93
C THR A 39 -11.23 -1.49 -21.99
N GLU A 40 -10.27 -0.57 -22.13
CA GLU A 40 -8.85 -0.91 -22.15
C GLU A 40 -8.40 -1.52 -20.82
N VAL A 41 -8.78 -0.90 -19.70
CA VAL A 41 -8.48 -1.41 -18.35
C VAL A 41 -9.09 -2.80 -18.12
N TYR A 42 -10.29 -3.06 -18.63
CA TYR A 42 -10.91 -4.38 -18.56
C TYR A 42 -10.08 -5.46 -19.28
N TYR A 43 -9.62 -5.21 -20.50
CA TYR A 43 -8.78 -6.16 -21.24
C TYR A 43 -7.40 -6.34 -20.61
N LEU A 44 -6.78 -5.25 -20.14
CA LEU A 44 -5.55 -5.34 -19.36
C LEU A 44 -5.73 -6.20 -18.11
N ASN A 45 -6.88 -6.10 -17.44
CA ASN A 45 -7.18 -6.93 -16.27
C ASN A 45 -7.36 -8.41 -16.63
N LYS A 46 -7.88 -8.72 -17.82
CA LYS A 46 -7.95 -10.10 -18.33
C LYS A 46 -6.58 -10.71 -18.62
N GLU A 47 -5.65 -9.91 -19.14
CA GLU A 47 -4.26 -10.36 -19.28
C GLU A 47 -3.56 -10.50 -17.92
N LEU A 48 -3.84 -9.58 -16.99
CA LEU A 48 -3.32 -9.67 -15.62
C LEU A 48 -3.82 -10.94 -14.90
N GLU A 49 -5.06 -11.38 -15.16
CA GLU A 49 -5.66 -12.59 -14.57
C GLU A 49 -4.82 -13.85 -14.83
N LYS A 50 -4.12 -13.92 -15.97
CA LYS A 50 -3.26 -15.06 -16.34
C LYS A 50 -1.98 -15.16 -15.49
N THR A 51 -1.52 -14.05 -14.93
CA THR A 51 -0.24 -13.97 -14.18
C THR A 51 -0.44 -13.70 -12.70
N LEU A 52 -1.40 -12.84 -12.35
CA LEU A 52 -1.74 -12.42 -10.99
C LEU A 52 -3.26 -12.51 -10.76
N PRO A 53 -3.83 -13.73 -10.69
CA PRO A 53 -5.28 -13.93 -10.63
C PRO A 53 -5.92 -13.28 -9.39
N ALA A 54 -5.26 -13.33 -8.23
CA ALA A 54 -5.76 -12.68 -7.01
C ALA A 54 -5.87 -11.15 -7.16
N THR A 55 -4.86 -10.52 -7.75
CA THR A 55 -4.81 -9.07 -7.99
C THR A 55 -5.83 -8.66 -9.05
N ALA A 56 -5.95 -9.41 -10.15
CA ALA A 56 -6.93 -9.14 -11.19
C ALA A 56 -8.36 -9.26 -10.67
N MET A 57 -8.61 -10.24 -9.79
CA MET A 57 -9.91 -10.42 -9.16
C MET A 57 -10.26 -9.28 -8.17
N TYR A 58 -9.27 -8.80 -7.42
CA TYR A 58 -9.43 -7.59 -6.60
C TYR A 58 -9.74 -6.34 -7.45
N LYS A 59 -9.04 -6.16 -8.57
CA LYS A 59 -9.32 -5.07 -9.51
C LYS A 59 -10.73 -5.16 -10.09
N LEU A 60 -11.20 -6.36 -10.41
CA LEU A 60 -12.58 -6.58 -10.84
C LEU A 60 -13.59 -6.15 -9.76
N TYR A 61 -13.32 -6.41 -8.48
CA TYR A 61 -14.14 -5.89 -7.38
C TYR A 61 -14.31 -4.36 -7.43
N TYR A 62 -13.25 -3.60 -7.77
CA TYR A 62 -13.35 -2.15 -7.98
C TYR A 62 -14.13 -1.78 -9.24
N HIS A 63 -13.99 -2.56 -10.32
CA HIS A 63 -14.61 -2.26 -11.61
C HIS A 63 -16.13 -2.50 -11.62
N LEU A 64 -16.66 -3.37 -10.75
CA LEU A 64 -18.07 -3.77 -10.69
C LEU A 64 -19.07 -2.61 -10.45
N ASP A 65 -18.62 -1.49 -9.87
CA ASP A 65 -19.43 -0.28 -9.66
C ASP A 65 -18.95 0.93 -10.50
N GLY A 66 -17.88 0.77 -11.29
CA GLY A 66 -17.14 1.89 -11.90
C GLY A 66 -17.45 2.18 -13.38
N GLY A 67 -18.52 1.61 -13.94
CA GLY A 67 -18.86 1.82 -15.36
C GLY A 67 -18.00 1.03 -16.36
N TYR A 68 -17.30 -0.01 -15.91
CA TYR A 68 -16.44 -0.87 -16.75
C TYR A 68 -17.21 -1.93 -17.55
N GLY A 69 -18.54 -1.86 -17.57
CA GLY A 69 -19.40 -2.82 -18.29
C GLY A 69 -19.61 -4.15 -17.58
N VAL A 70 -19.04 -4.35 -16.38
CA VAL A 70 -19.28 -5.53 -15.54
C VAL A 70 -20.20 -5.14 -14.39
N LYS A 71 -21.24 -5.94 -14.14
CA LYS A 71 -22.20 -5.73 -13.05
C LYS A 71 -22.47 -7.03 -12.32
N THR A 72 -22.90 -6.92 -11.07
CA THR A 72 -23.36 -8.04 -10.25
C THR A 72 -24.60 -7.61 -9.47
N VAL A 73 -25.28 -8.56 -8.82
CA VAL A 73 -26.40 -8.27 -7.93
C VAL A 73 -25.96 -7.35 -6.78
N LYS A 74 -26.87 -6.59 -6.18
CA LYS A 74 -26.56 -5.70 -5.05
C LYS A 74 -25.82 -6.47 -3.94
N GLY A 75 -24.63 -6.00 -3.57
CA GLY A 75 -23.76 -6.65 -2.58
C GLY A 75 -22.93 -7.83 -3.11
N GLY A 76 -23.19 -8.33 -4.32
CA GLY A 76 -22.46 -9.44 -4.94
C GLY A 76 -20.97 -9.17 -5.14
N LYS A 77 -20.56 -7.90 -5.25
CA LYS A 77 -19.15 -7.49 -5.38
C LYS A 77 -18.30 -7.98 -4.20
N PHE A 78 -18.86 -8.06 -2.99
CA PHE A 78 -18.10 -8.50 -1.81
C PHE A 78 -17.69 -9.97 -1.87
N ALA A 79 -18.39 -10.80 -2.65
CA ALA A 79 -17.94 -12.17 -2.94
C ALA A 79 -16.61 -12.17 -3.73
N TYR A 80 -16.44 -11.20 -4.65
CA TYR A 80 -15.18 -11.03 -5.38
C TYR A 80 -14.06 -10.53 -4.48
N LEU A 81 -14.36 -9.55 -3.60
CA LEU A 81 -13.39 -9.07 -2.61
C LEU A 81 -12.91 -10.21 -1.70
N ARG A 82 -13.85 -10.99 -1.15
CA ARG A 82 -13.54 -12.12 -0.29
C ARG A 82 -12.67 -13.15 -1.01
N ARG A 83 -13.10 -13.61 -2.19
CA ARG A 83 -12.34 -14.62 -2.91
C ARG A 83 -10.98 -14.10 -3.40
N ALA A 84 -10.82 -12.81 -3.71
CA ALA A 84 -9.51 -12.22 -3.96
C ALA A 84 -8.60 -12.24 -2.72
N ALA A 85 -9.15 -11.97 -1.53
CA ALA A 85 -8.42 -12.04 -0.26
C ALA A 85 -8.01 -13.48 0.08
N ASP A 86 -8.91 -14.45 -0.13
CA ASP A 86 -8.66 -15.88 0.05
C ASP A 86 -7.56 -16.39 -0.91
N MET A 87 -7.49 -15.83 -2.13
CA MET A 87 -6.42 -16.09 -3.10
C MET A 87 -5.10 -15.35 -2.78
N GLY A 88 -5.06 -14.57 -1.70
CA GLY A 88 -3.84 -13.93 -1.21
C GLY A 88 -3.60 -12.51 -1.68
N SER A 89 -4.55 -11.83 -2.34
CA SER A 89 -4.34 -10.43 -2.75
C SER A 89 -4.17 -9.52 -1.53
N ARG A 90 -2.97 -8.96 -1.33
CA ARG A 90 -2.66 -8.04 -0.21
C ARG A 90 -3.61 -6.84 -0.13
N ASP A 91 -4.03 -6.32 -1.27
CA ASP A 91 -4.93 -5.17 -1.33
C ASP A 91 -6.36 -5.60 -0.97
N ALA A 92 -6.80 -6.79 -1.40
CA ALA A 92 -8.08 -7.36 -1.01
C ALA A 92 -8.14 -7.70 0.49
N GLN A 93 -7.07 -8.26 1.04
CA GLN A 93 -6.96 -8.56 2.47
C GLN A 93 -7.08 -7.28 3.31
N TYR A 94 -6.40 -6.21 2.89
CA TYR A 94 -6.53 -4.90 3.52
C TYR A 94 -7.97 -4.35 3.41
N GLU A 95 -8.55 -4.34 2.22
CA GLU A 95 -9.88 -3.75 2.02
C GLU A 95 -10.99 -4.56 2.74
N LEU A 96 -10.86 -5.89 2.75
CA LEU A 96 -11.75 -6.78 3.51
C LEU A 96 -11.63 -6.51 5.02
N GLY A 97 -10.42 -6.41 5.56
CA GLY A 97 -10.21 -6.10 6.97
C GLY A 97 -10.77 -4.72 7.37
N GLN A 98 -10.69 -3.73 6.48
CA GLN A 98 -11.35 -2.43 6.68
C GLN A 98 -12.87 -2.57 6.70
N GLY A 99 -13.44 -3.31 5.76
CA GLY A 99 -14.88 -3.58 5.72
C GLY A 99 -15.39 -4.29 6.98
N LEU A 100 -14.64 -5.28 7.46
CA LEU A 100 -14.96 -5.98 8.71
C LEU A 100 -15.03 -5.03 9.91
N ALA A 101 -14.16 -4.02 9.99
CA ALA A 101 -14.18 -3.05 11.09
C ALA A 101 -15.42 -2.15 11.11
N LEU A 102 -16.05 -1.92 9.95
CA LEU A 102 -17.20 -1.03 9.80
C LEU A 102 -18.55 -1.68 10.13
N ILE A 103 -18.59 -3.01 10.29
CA ILE A 103 -19.81 -3.72 10.63
C ILE A 103 -20.25 -3.34 12.06
N ASN A 104 -21.45 -2.80 12.18
CA ASN A 104 -22.06 -2.42 13.45
C ASN A 104 -22.82 -3.60 14.09
N ASP A 105 -22.07 -4.65 14.45
CA ASP A 105 -22.59 -5.78 15.21
C ASP A 105 -21.67 -6.10 16.39
N LYS A 106 -22.16 -5.87 17.61
CA LYS A 106 -21.37 -6.05 18.83
C LYS A 106 -21.04 -7.52 19.09
N ASN A 107 -21.92 -8.45 18.70
CA ASN A 107 -21.75 -9.87 19.00
C ASN A 107 -20.58 -10.47 18.22
N SER A 108 -20.37 -10.04 16.98
CA SER A 108 -19.23 -10.47 16.16
C SER A 108 -17.97 -9.61 16.30
N LEU A 109 -17.98 -8.55 17.12
CA LEU A 109 -16.90 -7.55 17.15
C LEU A 109 -15.52 -8.18 17.41
N ARG A 110 -15.41 -9.02 18.43
CA ARG A 110 -14.11 -9.63 18.78
C ARG A 110 -13.56 -10.48 17.65
N PHE A 111 -14.39 -11.39 17.13
CA PHE A 111 -14.04 -12.23 15.98
C PHE A 111 -13.62 -11.41 14.76
N ARG A 112 -14.34 -10.32 14.45
CA ARG A 112 -14.01 -9.44 13.31
C ARG A 112 -12.69 -8.72 13.50
N LEU A 113 -12.36 -8.28 14.72
CA LEU A 113 -11.08 -7.63 15.02
C LEU A 113 -9.91 -8.62 14.93
N ASP A 114 -10.08 -9.83 15.46
CA ASP A 114 -9.05 -10.90 15.36
C ASP A 114 -8.82 -11.28 13.89
N LEU A 115 -9.88 -11.43 13.09
CA LEU A 115 -9.77 -11.70 11.65
C LEU A 115 -9.13 -10.53 10.87
N ARG A 116 -9.50 -9.29 11.21
CA ARG A 116 -8.88 -8.09 10.62
C ARG A 116 -7.37 -8.05 10.89
N GLU A 117 -6.95 -8.37 12.11
CA GLU A 117 -5.53 -8.43 12.47
C GLU A 117 -4.79 -9.44 11.59
N GLN A 118 -5.32 -10.66 11.44
CA GLN A 118 -4.73 -11.70 10.58
C GLN A 118 -4.63 -11.26 9.12
N LEU A 119 -5.70 -10.68 8.57
CA LEU A 119 -5.71 -10.16 7.20
C LEU A 119 -4.66 -9.06 7.03
N PHE A 120 -4.53 -8.16 8.00
CA PHE A 120 -3.55 -7.09 7.93
C PHE A 120 -2.12 -7.62 8.08
N GLN A 121 -1.87 -8.62 8.93
CA GLN A 121 -0.56 -9.26 9.04
C GLN A 121 -0.13 -9.86 7.70
N CYS A 122 -1.03 -10.57 7.02
CA CYS A 122 -0.78 -11.13 5.69
C CYS A 122 -0.52 -10.03 4.65
N ALA A 123 -1.35 -8.98 4.64
CA ALA A 123 -1.19 -7.87 3.71
C ALA A 123 0.14 -7.12 3.95
N THR A 124 0.50 -6.87 5.20
CA THR A 124 1.77 -6.22 5.60
C THR A 124 2.98 -7.05 5.21
N ALA A 125 2.96 -8.37 5.41
CA ALA A 125 4.04 -9.26 4.99
C ALA A 125 4.26 -9.23 3.47
N GLN A 126 3.20 -9.00 2.70
CA GLN A 126 3.24 -8.79 1.24
C GLN A 126 3.55 -7.33 0.84
N GLY A 127 3.94 -6.49 1.79
CA GLY A 127 4.33 -5.10 1.55
C GLY A 127 3.16 -4.14 1.38
N GLN A 128 1.98 -4.42 1.95
CA GLN A 128 0.87 -3.46 1.91
C GLN A 128 0.98 -2.39 2.99
N GLY A 129 1.26 -1.17 2.55
CA GLY A 129 1.57 -0.02 3.39
C GLY A 129 0.48 0.39 4.38
N LYS A 130 -0.77 0.47 3.91
CA LYS A 130 -1.91 0.86 4.78
C LYS A 130 -2.13 -0.14 5.89
N ALA A 131 -2.07 -1.44 5.56
CA ALA A 131 -2.20 -2.52 6.54
C ALA A 131 -1.10 -2.42 7.60
N ALA A 132 0.15 -2.20 7.17
CA ALA A 132 1.30 -2.06 8.06
C ALA A 132 1.14 -0.89 9.03
N LYS A 133 0.71 0.26 8.53
CA LYS A 133 0.38 1.42 9.36
C LYS A 133 -0.70 1.10 10.40
N TRP A 134 -1.80 0.48 9.97
CA TRP A 134 -2.91 0.18 10.87
C TRP A 134 -2.54 -0.85 11.95
N LEU A 135 -1.73 -1.86 11.62
CA LEU A 135 -1.14 -2.75 12.63
C LEU A 135 -0.26 -1.99 13.60
N GLY A 136 0.60 -1.09 13.11
CA GLY A 136 1.43 -0.25 13.97
C GLY A 136 0.61 0.57 14.97
N ILE A 137 -0.49 1.16 14.52
CA ILE A 137 -1.42 1.91 15.39
C ILE A 137 -2.08 0.97 16.40
N TYR A 138 -2.63 -0.15 15.93
CA TYR A 138 -3.34 -1.12 16.76
C TYR A 138 -2.45 -1.68 17.88
N TYR A 139 -1.24 -2.15 17.52
CA TYR A 139 -0.27 -2.64 18.48
C TYR A 139 0.25 -1.55 19.42
N GLY A 140 0.41 -0.31 18.94
CA GLY A 140 0.77 0.81 19.79
C GLY A 140 -0.29 1.08 20.86
N SER A 141 -1.58 1.05 20.49
CA SER A 141 -2.70 1.18 21.43
C SER A 141 -2.77 0.03 22.44
N ASP A 142 -2.47 -1.20 22.00
CA ASP A 142 -2.41 -2.39 22.85
C ASP A 142 -1.11 -2.50 23.67
N LYS A 143 -0.21 -1.49 23.58
CA LYS A 143 1.12 -1.46 24.22
C LYS A 143 2.05 -2.59 23.78
N LYS A 144 1.75 -3.25 22.66
CA LYS A 144 2.62 -4.22 21.95
C LYS A 144 3.66 -3.46 21.14
N TYR A 145 4.52 -2.72 21.82
CA TYR A 145 5.37 -1.70 21.19
C TYR A 145 6.38 -2.26 20.20
N LYS A 146 6.94 -3.44 20.48
CA LYS A 146 7.91 -4.09 19.59
C LYS A 146 7.25 -4.45 18.25
N GLU A 147 6.05 -5.00 18.30
CA GLU A 147 5.23 -5.38 17.15
C GLU A 147 4.79 -4.12 16.39
N ALA A 148 4.44 -3.05 17.10
CA ALA A 148 4.09 -1.77 16.50
C ALA A 148 5.23 -1.21 15.64
N ILE A 149 6.45 -1.17 16.20
CA ILE A 149 7.66 -0.69 15.49
C ILE A 149 7.97 -1.58 14.29
N GLN A 150 7.86 -2.91 14.45
CA GLN A 150 8.06 -3.85 13.34
C GLN A 150 7.06 -3.60 12.20
N ALA A 151 5.78 -3.41 12.53
CA ALA A 151 4.76 -3.09 11.54
C ALA A 151 5.04 -1.76 10.83
N TYR A 152 5.41 -0.70 11.55
CA TYR A 152 5.80 0.56 10.93
C TYR A 152 7.05 0.42 10.05
N HIS A 153 8.05 -0.37 10.44
CA HIS A 153 9.20 -0.65 9.58
C HIS A 153 8.81 -1.36 8.28
N GLN A 154 7.87 -2.30 8.32
CA GLN A 154 7.34 -2.92 7.11
C GLN A 154 6.59 -1.91 6.23
N GLY A 155 5.84 -0.98 6.84
CA GLY A 155 5.20 0.13 6.13
C GLY A 155 6.22 1.05 5.44
N VAL A 156 7.31 1.39 6.11
CA VAL A 156 8.40 2.16 5.49
C VAL A 156 9.06 1.39 4.34
N LYS A 157 9.40 0.11 4.54
CA LYS A 157 10.01 -0.76 3.53
C LYS A 157 9.14 -0.97 2.29
N ALA A 158 7.82 -1.04 2.46
CA ALA A 158 6.88 -1.18 1.36
C ALA A 158 7.02 -0.06 0.31
N GLY A 159 7.47 1.13 0.73
CA GLY A 159 7.64 2.30 -0.14
C GLY A 159 6.33 2.67 -0.83
N ASN A 160 6.36 3.59 -1.79
CA ASN A 160 5.17 4.19 -2.36
C ASN A 160 4.52 3.37 -3.52
N ARG A 161 4.66 2.04 -3.52
CA ARG A 161 4.16 1.20 -4.63
C ARG A 161 2.64 1.27 -4.88
N GLN A 162 1.83 1.60 -3.88
CA GLN A 162 0.37 1.68 -4.03
C GLN A 162 -0.33 2.64 -3.05
N SER A 163 0.37 3.16 -2.04
CA SER A 163 -0.26 3.86 -0.92
C SER A 163 0.70 4.84 -0.21
N ALA A 164 1.08 5.92 -0.87
CA ALA A 164 1.97 6.94 -0.30
C ALA A 164 1.54 7.37 1.12
N ILE A 165 0.25 7.63 1.31
CA ILE A 165 -0.33 8.07 2.59
C ILE A 165 -0.01 7.09 3.73
N GLY A 166 -0.19 5.79 3.52
CA GLY A 166 0.06 4.77 4.56
C GLY A 166 1.54 4.64 4.94
N ASN A 167 2.43 4.73 3.96
CA ASN A 167 3.86 4.54 4.15
C ASN A 167 4.53 5.77 4.76
N ARG A 168 4.17 6.95 4.26
CA ARG A 168 4.50 8.25 4.86
C ARG A 168 4.10 8.28 6.33
N GLN A 169 2.86 7.87 6.64
CA GLN A 169 2.39 7.81 8.02
C GLN A 169 3.20 6.82 8.88
N SER A 170 3.70 5.71 8.31
CA SER A 170 4.56 4.78 9.05
C SER A 170 5.94 5.38 9.35
N ALA A 171 6.54 6.09 8.40
CA ALA A 171 7.79 6.82 8.61
C ALA A 171 7.60 7.93 9.65
N PHE A 172 6.53 8.71 9.54
CA PHE A 172 6.17 9.78 10.48
C PHE A 172 6.01 9.25 11.92
N ARG A 173 5.33 8.12 12.10
CA ARG A 173 5.16 7.48 13.42
C ARG A 173 6.49 7.05 14.03
N LEU A 174 7.43 6.55 13.20
CA LEU A 174 8.76 6.18 13.67
C LEU A 174 9.61 7.40 14.00
N TYR A 175 9.53 8.46 13.20
CA TYR A 175 10.13 9.76 13.53
C TYR A 175 9.69 10.21 14.93
N LEU A 176 8.39 10.30 15.18
CA LEU A 176 7.86 10.73 16.49
C LEU A 176 8.23 9.77 17.63
N ALA A 177 8.26 8.45 17.38
CA ALA A 177 8.58 7.47 18.41
C ALA A 177 10.04 7.54 18.91
N PHE A 178 10.98 7.93 18.05
CA PHE A 178 12.40 8.08 18.42
C PHE A 178 12.76 9.52 18.84
N ASP A 179 11.84 10.48 18.69
CA ASP A 179 12.05 11.87 19.08
C ASP A 179 12.20 12.05 20.60
N ILE A 180 12.95 13.08 21.01
CA ILE A 180 13.17 13.42 22.42
C ILE A 180 11.86 13.75 23.17
N ASN A 181 10.81 14.17 22.46
CA ASN A 181 9.51 14.52 23.02
C ASN A 181 8.44 13.42 22.78
N ALA A 182 8.80 12.19 22.39
CA ALA A 182 7.85 11.12 22.07
C ALA A 182 6.72 10.94 23.11
N VAL A 183 7.04 11.08 24.40
CA VAL A 183 6.07 10.99 25.52
C VAL A 183 5.00 12.09 25.46
N LYS A 184 5.36 13.31 25.04
CA LYS A 184 4.43 14.43 24.92
C LYS A 184 3.49 14.31 23.72
N HIS A 185 3.91 13.59 22.67
CA HIS A 185 3.13 13.40 21.45
C HIS A 185 2.13 12.23 21.54
N GLY A 186 2.19 11.41 22.59
CA GLY A 186 1.40 10.18 22.68
C GLY A 186 1.86 9.08 21.72
N ASP A 187 3.04 9.27 21.10
CA ASP A 187 3.69 8.36 20.14
C ASP A 187 4.78 7.51 20.80
N TYR A 188 4.81 7.47 22.14
CA TYR A 188 5.76 6.65 22.86
C TYR A 188 5.54 5.16 22.58
N LEU A 189 6.51 4.54 21.91
CA LEU A 189 6.52 3.12 21.57
C LEU A 189 7.58 2.35 22.37
N GLY A 190 7.78 2.68 23.65
CA GLY A 190 8.65 1.87 24.53
C GLY A 190 10.13 1.88 24.15
N VAL A 191 10.57 2.79 23.29
CA VAL A 191 11.96 2.89 22.81
C VAL A 191 12.75 3.96 23.55
N LYS A 192 14.06 3.77 23.62
CA LYS A 192 14.98 4.85 23.99
C LYS A 192 14.98 5.90 22.88
N THR A 193 15.00 7.17 23.27
CA THR A 193 15.13 8.28 22.34
C THR A 193 16.41 8.15 21.53
N ASP A 194 16.32 8.44 20.24
CA ASP A 194 17.41 8.34 19.27
C ASP A 194 17.22 9.45 18.22
N PRO A 195 17.77 10.65 18.47
CA PRO A 195 17.56 11.80 17.60
C PRO A 195 18.06 11.58 16.17
N GLU A 196 19.18 10.87 15.98
CA GLU A 196 19.69 10.57 14.65
C GLU A 196 18.75 9.64 13.87
N ARG A 197 18.21 8.61 14.55
CA ARG A 197 17.23 7.71 13.94
C ARG A 197 15.91 8.41 13.66
N SER A 198 15.48 9.30 14.55
CA SER A 198 14.32 10.16 14.34
C SER A 198 14.49 10.99 13.06
N LEU A 199 15.61 11.71 12.92
CA LEU A 199 15.95 12.49 11.72
C LEU A 199 15.96 11.63 10.45
N ARG A 200 16.52 10.42 10.49
CA ARG A 200 16.49 9.50 9.34
C ARG A 200 15.06 9.19 8.90
N TYR A 201 14.14 8.94 9.83
CA TYR A 201 12.74 8.67 9.49
C TYR A 201 12.00 9.91 8.98
N GLU A 202 12.31 11.10 9.50
CA GLU A 202 11.80 12.37 8.99
C GLU A 202 12.21 12.57 7.52
N MET A 203 13.48 12.34 7.19
CA MET A 203 13.96 12.45 5.81
C MET A 203 13.29 11.43 4.88
N ILE A 204 13.11 10.19 5.34
CA ILE A 204 12.40 9.15 4.58
C ILE A 204 10.94 9.55 4.36
N GLU A 205 10.26 10.06 5.38
CA GLU A 205 8.89 10.55 5.32
C GLU A 205 8.74 11.63 4.25
N LYS A 206 9.64 12.62 4.29
CA LYS A 206 9.67 13.74 3.34
C LYS A 206 9.93 13.25 1.92
N PHE A 207 10.90 12.37 1.74
CA PHE A 207 11.19 11.79 0.42
C PHE A 207 9.99 11.01 -0.15
N LEU A 208 9.32 10.19 0.67
CA LEU A 208 8.14 9.43 0.25
C LEU A 208 6.97 10.35 -0.11
N PHE A 209 6.83 11.48 0.58
CA PHE A 209 5.85 12.52 0.29
C PHE A 209 6.16 13.24 -1.04
N ASP A 210 7.38 13.76 -1.18
CA ASP A 210 7.80 14.53 -2.35
C ASP A 210 7.76 13.68 -3.63
N ASN A 211 8.01 12.37 -3.53
CA ASN A 211 8.02 11.42 -4.64
C ASN A 211 6.75 10.56 -4.71
N GLU A 212 5.62 11.08 -4.18
CA GLU A 212 4.33 10.38 -4.19
C GLU A 212 3.91 9.94 -5.62
N TYR A 213 4.25 10.73 -6.63
CA TYR A 213 3.87 10.48 -8.02
C TYR A 213 4.73 9.42 -8.74
N LEU A 214 5.89 9.05 -8.18
CA LEU A 214 6.86 8.12 -8.79
C LEU A 214 6.81 6.70 -8.22
N HIS A 215 6.00 6.44 -7.21
CA HIS A 215 6.00 5.16 -6.48
C HIS A 215 7.36 4.79 -5.86
N ALA A 216 8.15 5.79 -5.48
CA ALA A 216 9.49 5.62 -4.93
C ALA A 216 9.53 4.73 -3.67
N THR A 217 10.58 3.93 -3.54
CA THR A 217 10.85 3.01 -2.45
C THR A 217 12.10 3.43 -1.67
N VAL A 218 12.30 2.89 -0.47
CA VAL A 218 13.50 3.19 0.35
C VAL A 218 14.81 2.85 -0.38
N PRO A 219 14.91 1.76 -1.18
CA PRO A 219 16.08 1.56 -2.06
C PRO A 219 16.35 2.68 -3.07
N ASP A 220 15.32 3.41 -3.53
CA ASP A 220 15.50 4.54 -4.45
C ASP A 220 16.15 5.75 -3.75
N LEU A 221 16.03 5.84 -2.42
CA LEU A 221 16.73 6.82 -1.58
C LEU A 221 18.26 6.59 -1.62
N ILE A 222 18.68 5.32 -1.54
CA ILE A 222 20.10 4.91 -1.45
C ILE A 222 20.83 5.12 -2.78
N ASN A 223 20.13 4.94 -3.91
CA ASN A 223 20.71 5.07 -5.25
C ASN A 223 20.70 6.52 -5.78
N SER A 224 20.06 7.46 -5.10
CA SER A 224 20.13 8.87 -5.46
C SER A 224 21.46 9.47 -4.98
N GLN A 225 22.42 9.64 -5.90
CA GLN A 225 23.76 10.18 -5.62
C GLN A 225 23.75 11.53 -4.86
N ASN A 226 22.63 12.27 -4.92
CA ASN A 226 22.43 13.53 -4.20
C ASN A 226 22.17 13.38 -2.70
N PHE A 227 21.81 12.20 -2.19
CA PHE A 227 21.49 12.00 -0.78
C PHE A 227 22.74 11.69 0.06
N LEU A 228 23.68 10.92 -0.48
CA LEU A 228 24.98 10.64 0.15
C LEU A 228 25.82 11.92 0.32
N HIS A 229 25.79 12.81 -0.68
CA HIS A 229 26.54 14.07 -0.64
C HIS A 229 25.94 15.11 0.34
N LYS A 230 24.64 15.02 0.63
CA LYS A 230 23.99 15.84 1.67
C LYS A 230 24.17 15.32 3.09
N LEU A 231 24.63 14.08 3.25
CA LEU A 231 24.69 13.40 4.54
C LEU A 231 26.09 13.32 5.16
N GLY A 232 27.17 13.61 4.45
CA GLY A 232 28.51 13.64 5.07
C GLY A 232 28.95 12.32 5.75
N PHE A 233 28.32 11.20 5.42
CA PHE A 233 28.65 9.87 5.95
C PHE A 233 29.25 9.02 4.83
N TYR A 234 30.56 8.80 4.90
CA TYR A 234 31.22 7.66 4.26
C TYR A 234 30.87 6.41 5.07
N PHE A 235 30.43 5.34 4.40
CA PHE A 235 30.28 4.02 5.03
C PHE A 235 31.68 3.50 5.41
N ALA A 236 31.93 3.34 6.71
CA ALA A 236 32.89 2.40 7.27
C ALA A 236 32.13 1.47 8.22
#